data_AF-A0A0F9LU84-F1
#
_entry.id   AF-A0A0F9LU84-F1
#
_cell.length_a   1.000
_cell.length_b   1.000
_cell.length_c   1.000
_cell.angle_alpha   90.00
_cell.angle_beta   90.00
_cell.angle_gamma   90.00
#
_symmetry.space_group_name_H-M   'P 1'
#
loop_
_entity.id
_entity.type
_entity.pdbx_description
1 polymer ?
#
loop_
_entity_poly.entity_id
_entity_poly.type
_entity_poly.pdbx_seq_one_letter_code
_entity_poly.pdbx_strand_id
1 'polypeptide(L)'
;MTLEFHPEGHRYLLDGQEVPSVTQVLEPYTGLEYVDRELLRRAAEFGTHVHEACHLFNIDSLDRLTLDPALAPYVSAWEQFLDDTGAVVLQSEHRVASRKFKYAGTLDTTVFWGKSKRLIDIKSTV
;
A
#
# COMPACT_ATOMS: atom_id res chain seq x y z
N MET A 1 0.75 13.67 -18.09
CA MET A 1 0.09 12.38 -17.82
C MET A 1 -0.86 12.62 -16.68
N THR A 2 -2.12 12.29 -16.86
CA THR A 2 -3.13 12.45 -15.82
C THR A 2 -3.51 11.06 -15.31
N LEU A 3 -3.40 10.87 -14.00
CA LEU A 3 -3.83 9.66 -13.32
C LEU A 3 -4.85 10.04 -12.26
N GLU A 4 -6.05 9.51 -12.41
CA GLU A 4 -7.16 9.70 -11.49
C GLU A 4 -7.43 8.37 -10.77
N PHE A 5 -7.68 8.44 -9.48
CA PHE A 5 -8.05 7.28 -8.67
C PHE A 5 -9.42 7.52 -8.05
N HIS A 6 -10.34 6.61 -8.31
CA HIS A 6 -11.64 6.57 -7.67
C HIS A 6 -11.59 5.48 -6.59
N PRO A 7 -11.57 5.85 -5.30
CA PRO A 7 -11.51 4.87 -4.21
C PRO A 7 -12.74 3.97 -4.22
N GLU A 8 -13.90 4.50 -4.61
CA GLU A 8 -15.09 3.71 -4.86
C GLU A 8 -14.87 2.74 -6.02
N GLY A 9 -14.84 1.44 -5.69
CA GLY A 9 -14.57 0.37 -6.64
C GLY A 9 -13.09 0.20 -7.03
N HIS A 10 -12.16 0.90 -6.38
CA HIS A 10 -10.71 0.78 -6.63
C HIS A 10 -10.34 0.93 -8.12
N ARG A 11 -10.75 2.04 -8.75
CA ARG A 11 -10.58 2.26 -10.20
C ARG A 11 -9.53 3.33 -10.50
N TYR A 12 -8.77 3.10 -11.56
CA TYR A 12 -7.79 4.07 -12.07
C TYR A 12 -8.16 4.49 -13.50
N LEU A 13 -8.12 5.81 -13.75
CA LEU A 13 -8.21 6.36 -15.10
C LEU A 13 -6.86 6.98 -15.47
N LEU A 14 -6.26 6.46 -16.54
CA LEU A 14 -5.03 6.99 -17.13
C LEU A 14 -5.37 7.75 -18.41
N ASP A 15 -5.15 9.06 -18.39
CA ASP A 15 -5.51 9.96 -19.49
C ASP A 15 -6.98 9.77 -19.95
N GLY A 16 -7.89 9.60 -18.98
CA GLY A 16 -9.34 9.41 -19.19
C GLY A 16 -9.77 7.98 -19.56
N GLN A 17 -8.83 7.04 -19.70
CA GLN A 17 -9.15 5.63 -19.98
C GLN A 17 -8.98 4.77 -18.72
N GLU A 18 -9.98 3.94 -18.43
CA GLU A 18 -9.87 2.98 -17.34
C GLU A 18 -8.75 1.98 -17.61
N VAL A 19 -7.89 1.78 -16.61
CA VAL A 19 -6.78 0.81 -16.64
C VAL A 19 -6.81 -0.05 -15.37
N PRO A 20 -6.44 -1.33 -15.45
CA PRO A 20 -6.42 -2.20 -14.28
C PRO A 20 -5.35 -1.76 -13.27
N SER A 21 -5.61 -2.05 -12.00
CA SER A 21 -4.60 -1.97 -10.95
C SER A 21 -3.60 -3.13 -11.05
N VAL A 22 -2.40 -2.98 -10.48
CA VAL A 22 -1.43 -4.08 -10.36
C VAL A 22 -2.07 -5.32 -9.72
N THR A 23 -2.86 -5.13 -8.65
CA THR A 23 -3.54 -6.22 -7.95
C THR A 23 -4.55 -6.94 -8.85
N GLN A 24 -5.34 -6.20 -9.63
CA GLN A 24 -6.29 -6.79 -10.59
C GLN A 24 -5.59 -7.59 -11.70
N VAL A 25 -4.43 -7.12 -12.17
CA VAL A 25 -3.61 -7.87 -13.13
C VAL A 25 -3.10 -9.20 -12.53
N LEU A 26 -2.77 -9.21 -11.23
CA LEU A 26 -2.22 -10.37 -10.53
C LEU A 26 -3.29 -11.33 -9.99
N GLU A 27 -4.55 -10.90 -9.85
CA GLU A 27 -5.65 -11.66 -9.25
C GLU A 27 -5.73 -13.13 -9.73
N PRO A 28 -5.64 -13.43 -11.05
CA PRO A 28 -5.72 -14.81 -11.55
C PRO A 28 -4.55 -15.71 -11.13
N TYR A 29 -3.47 -15.14 -10.58
CA TYR A 29 -2.23 -15.86 -10.22
C TYR A 29 -2.00 -15.95 -8.71
N THR A 30 -2.98 -15.56 -7.91
CA THR A 30 -2.86 -15.53 -6.44
C THR A 30 -2.98 -16.91 -5.79
N GLY A 31 -3.66 -17.86 -6.44
CA GLY A 31 -3.94 -19.19 -5.87
C GLY A 31 -4.91 -19.16 -4.68
N LEU A 32 -5.62 -18.06 -4.47
CA LEU A 32 -6.52 -17.86 -3.32
C LEU A 32 -7.94 -18.41 -3.55
N GLU A 33 -8.17 -19.11 -4.66
CA GLU A 33 -9.48 -19.61 -5.10
C GLU A 33 -10.17 -20.53 -4.07
N TYR A 34 -9.38 -21.20 -3.23
CA TYR A 34 -9.86 -22.14 -2.21
C TYR A 34 -9.91 -21.56 -0.78
N VAL A 35 -9.52 -20.29 -0.61
CA VAL A 35 -9.58 -19.63 0.70
C VAL A 35 -10.98 -19.06 0.91
N ASP A 36 -11.46 -19.12 2.15
CA ASP A 36 -12.75 -18.53 2.51
C ASP A 36 -12.81 -17.05 2.13
N ARG A 37 -13.86 -16.66 1.40
CA ARG A 37 -14.00 -15.31 0.84
C ARG A 37 -14.14 -14.24 1.92
N GLU A 38 -14.81 -14.55 3.02
CA GLU A 38 -14.99 -13.59 4.11
C GLU A 38 -13.68 -13.41 4.89
N LEU A 39 -12.91 -14.49 5.06
CA LEU A 39 -11.55 -14.41 5.60
C LEU A 39 -10.65 -13.53 4.73
N LEU A 40 -10.65 -13.73 3.40
CA LEU A 40 -9.88 -12.88 2.48
C LEU A 40 -10.31 -11.41 2.56
N ARG A 41 -11.61 -11.14 2.57
CA ARG A 41 -12.15 -9.78 2.67
C ARG A 41 -11.68 -9.10 3.95
N ARG A 42 -11.80 -9.78 5.10
CA ARG A 42 -11.34 -9.28 6.39
C ARG A 42 -9.83 -9.05 6.44
N ALA A 43 -9.04 -9.96 5.87
CA ALA A 43 -7.59 -9.81 5.80
C ALA A 43 -7.17 -8.63 4.92
N ALA A 44 -7.84 -8.44 3.77
CA ALA A 44 -7.60 -7.31 2.88
C ALA A 44 -8.01 -5.97 3.53
N GLU A 45 -9.15 -5.93 4.23
CA GLU A 45 -9.61 -4.75 4.98
C GLU A 45 -8.63 -4.39 6.10
N PHE A 46 -8.18 -5.39 6.86
CA PHE A 46 -7.16 -5.20 7.89
C PHE A 46 -5.84 -4.66 7.32
N GLY A 47 -5.36 -5.27 6.23
CA GLY A 47 -4.16 -4.79 5.53
C GLY A 47 -4.32 -3.36 5.04
N THR A 48 -5.49 -2.97 4.52
CA THR A 48 -5.78 -1.59 4.11
C THR A 48 -5.62 -0.61 5.28
N HIS A 49 -6.13 -0.96 6.47
CA HIS A 49 -5.96 -0.13 7.66
C HIS A 49 -4.50 -0.09 8.16
N VAL A 50 -3.74 -1.17 8.02
CA VAL A 50 -2.30 -1.18 8.33
C VAL A 50 -1.53 -0.22 7.41
N HIS A 51 -1.82 -0.23 6.10
CA HIS A 51 -1.18 0.69 5.16
C HIS A 51 -1.53 2.14 5.48
N GLU A 52 -2.80 2.44 5.75
CA GLU A 52 -3.23 3.79 6.14
C GLU A 52 -2.55 4.26 7.43
N ALA A 53 -2.44 3.40 8.45
CA ALA A 53 -1.76 3.76 9.70
C ALA A 53 -0.27 4.04 9.48
N CYS A 54 0.42 3.23 8.67
CA CYS A 54 1.81 3.47 8.29
C CYS A 54 1.97 4.71 7.41
N HIS A 55 1.00 5.00 6.53
CA HIS A 55 0.97 6.21 5.72
C HIS A 55 0.88 7.46 6.60
N LEU A 56 -0.08 7.49 7.51
CA LEU A 56 -0.25 8.57 8.49
C LEU A 56 1.00 8.76 9.34
N PHE A 57 1.68 7.67 9.72
CA PHE A 57 2.97 7.75 10.41
C PHE A 57 4.04 8.41 9.52
N ASN A 58 4.15 7.99 8.25
CA ASN A 58 5.14 8.51 7.31
C ASN A 58 4.99 10.02 7.00
N ILE A 59 3.79 10.57 7.16
CA ILE A 59 3.49 11.99 6.93
C ILE A 59 3.35 12.78 8.24
N ASP A 60 3.80 12.23 9.37
CA ASP A 60 3.72 12.83 10.71
C ASP A 60 2.29 13.24 11.14
N SER A 61 1.27 12.52 10.67
CA SER A 61 -0.15 12.80 10.93
C SER A 61 -0.85 11.70 11.74
N LEU A 62 -0.13 10.68 12.18
CA LEU A 62 -0.70 9.59 12.99
C LEU A 62 -0.95 10.02 14.43
N ASP A 63 -2.21 9.99 14.87
CA ASP A 63 -2.55 10.08 16.29
C ASP A 63 -2.48 8.68 16.93
N ARG A 64 -1.41 8.44 17.69
CA ARG A 64 -1.16 7.18 18.39
C ARG A 64 -2.13 6.93 19.55
N LEU A 65 -2.76 7.95 20.12
CA LEU A 65 -3.69 7.78 21.24
C LEU A 65 -5.02 7.20 20.79
N THR A 66 -5.42 7.46 19.55
CA THR A 66 -6.66 6.98 18.96
C THR A 66 -6.48 5.79 18.02
N LEU A 67 -5.24 5.34 17.82
CA LEU A 67 -4.93 4.21 16.95
C LEU A 67 -5.52 2.91 17.53
N ASP A 68 -6.18 2.12 16.68
CA ASP A 68 -6.65 0.79 17.06
C ASP A 68 -5.47 -0.06 17.59
N PRO A 69 -5.56 -0.64 18.80
CA PRO A 69 -4.52 -1.48 19.36
C PRO A 69 -4.08 -2.64 18.47
N ALA A 70 -4.94 -3.13 17.58
CA ALA A 70 -4.60 -4.18 16.61
C ALA A 70 -3.63 -3.70 15.52
N LEU A 71 -3.63 -2.40 15.19
CA LEU A 71 -2.75 -1.80 14.18
C LEU A 71 -1.40 -1.36 14.76
N ALA A 72 -1.36 -1.04 16.05
CA ALA A 72 -0.17 -0.52 16.72
C ALA A 72 1.09 -1.38 16.54
N PRO A 73 1.07 -2.73 16.61
CA PRO A 73 2.25 -3.54 16.39
C PRO A 73 2.86 -3.38 14.99
N TYR A 74 2.05 -3.14 13.95
CA TYR A 74 2.52 -2.99 12.58
C TYR A 74 3.17 -1.62 12.35
N VAL A 75 2.60 -0.56 12.94
CA VAL A 75 3.23 0.78 12.92
C VAL A 75 4.56 0.74 13.67
N SER A 76 4.60 0.14 14.86
CA SER A 76 5.83 0.01 15.64
C SER A 76 6.89 -0.83 14.91
N ALA A 77 6.50 -1.91 14.22
CA ALA A 77 7.42 -2.70 13.41
C ALA A 77 7.97 -1.92 12.21
N TRP A 78 7.14 -1.08 11.59
CA TRP A 78 7.57 -0.19 10.51
C TRP A 78 8.53 0.90 11.01
N GLU A 79 8.21 1.54 12.13
CA GLU A 79 9.10 2.51 12.80
C GLU A 79 10.44 1.88 13.16
N GLN A 80 10.43 0.71 13.80
CA GLN A 80 11.65 -0.03 14.14
C GLN A 80 12.48 -0.36 12.89
N PHE A 81 11.84 -0.74 11.77
CA PHE A 81 12.56 -0.97 10.52
C PHE A 81 13.28 0.30 10.03
N LEU A 82 12.64 1.46 10.09
CA LEU A 82 13.27 2.73 9.69
C LEU A 82 14.46 3.06 10.62
N ASP A 83 14.29 2.89 11.93
CA ASP A 83 15.33 3.14 12.94
C ASP A 83 16.53 2.20 12.77
N ASP A 84 16.29 0.90 12.61
CA ASP A 84 17.33 -0.12 12.49
C ASP A 84 18.15 0.04 11.20
N THR A 85 17.49 0.48 10.13
CA THR A 85 18.10 0.52 8.80
C THR A 85 18.61 1.91 8.39
N GLY A 86 18.17 2.96 9.08
CA GLY A 86 18.35 4.35 8.68
C GLY A 86 17.67 4.67 7.34
N ALA A 87 16.66 3.91 6.94
CA ALA A 87 15.89 4.19 5.74
C ALA A 87 15.09 5.48 5.92
N VAL A 88 15.04 6.31 4.88
CA VAL A 88 14.30 7.57 4.89
C VAL A 88 13.16 7.50 3.88
N VAL A 89 11.94 7.72 4.32
CA VAL A 89 10.76 7.74 3.45
C VAL A 89 10.84 8.90 2.46
N LEU A 90 10.57 8.61 1.19
CA LEU A 90 10.55 9.58 0.09
C LEU A 90 9.13 9.90 -0.35
N GLN A 91 8.29 8.88 -0.48
CA GLN A 91 6.88 8.98 -0.87
C GLN A 91 6.13 7.83 -0.21
N SER A 92 4.89 8.04 0.21
CA SER A 92 4.00 7.02 0.75
C SER A 92 2.60 7.16 0.14
N GLU A 93 1.91 6.03 -0.08
CA GLU A 93 0.61 5.97 -0.78
C GLU A 93 0.64 6.73 -2.11
N HIS A 94 1.73 6.56 -2.87
CA HIS A 94 1.97 7.31 -4.09
C HIS A 94 1.43 6.57 -5.31
N ARG A 95 0.54 7.24 -6.05
CA ARG A 95 -0.11 6.69 -7.25
C ARG A 95 0.80 6.79 -8.47
N VAL A 96 0.96 5.68 -9.19
CA VAL A 96 1.78 5.57 -10.39
C VAL A 96 1.02 4.86 -11.52
N ALA A 97 1.44 5.09 -12.75
CA ALA A 97 0.88 4.40 -13.91
C ALA A 97 1.92 4.18 -15.02
N SER A 98 1.70 3.13 -15.80
CA SER A 98 2.46 2.84 -17.01
C SER A 98 1.59 3.04 -18.24
N ARG A 99 1.83 4.11 -19.01
CA ARG A 99 1.17 4.31 -20.31
C ARG A 99 1.49 3.21 -21.31
N LYS A 100 2.73 2.70 -21.30
CA LYS A 100 3.19 1.67 -22.23
C LYS A 100 2.47 0.35 -22.02
N PHE A 101 2.30 -0.04 -20.75
CA PHE A 101 1.70 -1.33 -20.37
C PHE A 101 0.23 -1.20 -19.94
N LYS A 102 -0.31 0.02 -19.87
CA LYS A 102 -1.70 0.34 -19.56
C LYS A 102 -2.19 -0.25 -18.23
N TYR A 103 -1.45 0.00 -17.14
CA TYR A 103 -1.89 -0.32 -15.78
C TYR A 103 -1.48 0.79 -14.81
N ALA A 104 -2.10 0.81 -13.64
CA ALA A 104 -1.80 1.75 -12.56
C ALA A 104 -1.74 1.06 -11.20
N GLY A 105 -1.36 1.80 -10.17
CA GLY A 105 -1.39 1.32 -8.79
C GLY A 105 -0.98 2.40 -7.80
N THR A 106 -1.17 2.09 -6.53
CA THR A 106 -0.65 2.89 -5.41
C THR A 106 0.50 2.12 -4.79
N LEU A 107 1.64 2.79 -4.66
CA LEU A 107 2.81 2.26 -3.98
C LEU A 107 2.69 2.55 -2.48
N ASP A 108 2.93 1.55 -1.64
CA ASP A 108 2.88 1.73 -0.18
C ASP A 108 3.90 2.78 0.28
N THR A 109 5.18 2.55 -0.04
CA THR A 109 6.23 3.50 0.28
C THR A 109 7.48 3.33 -0.58
N THR A 110 8.12 4.43 -0.90
CA THR A 110 9.46 4.46 -1.47
C THR A 110 10.42 5.06 -0.46
N VAL A 111 11.60 4.49 -0.33
CA VAL A 111 12.61 4.92 0.65
C VAL A 111 13.95 5.15 -0.02
N PHE A 112 14.75 6.04 0.56
CA PHE A 112 16.19 6.06 0.38
C PHE A 112 16.82 5.17 1.45
N TRP A 113 17.43 4.06 1.03
CA TRP A 113 18.04 3.11 1.96
C TRP A 113 19.37 2.59 1.41
N GLY A 114 20.44 2.82 2.18
CA GLY A 114 21.81 2.56 1.75
C GLY A 114 22.28 3.58 0.71
N LYS A 115 22.42 3.15 -0.56
CA LYS A 115 22.92 3.99 -1.67
C LYS A 115 21.92 4.16 -2.81
N SER A 116 20.67 3.72 -2.64
CA SER A 116 19.68 3.73 -3.72
C SER A 116 18.28 3.97 -3.21
N LYS A 117 17.41 4.42 -4.11
CA LYS A 117 15.96 4.44 -3.90
C LYS A 117 15.42 3.01 -4.01
N ARG A 118 14.49 2.63 -3.14
CA ARG A 118 13.85 1.32 -3.11
C ARG A 118 12.35 1.50 -2.97
N LEU A 119 11.59 0.60 -3.60
CA LEU A 119 10.18 0.41 -3.34
C LEU A 119 10.05 -0.64 -2.23
N ILE A 120 9.31 -0.31 -1.19
CA ILE A 120 8.98 -1.24 -0.10
C ILE A 120 7.48 -1.50 -0.16
N ASP A 121 7.13 -2.77 -0.08
CA ASP A 121 5.75 -3.26 -0.06
C ASP A 121 5.48 -3.76 1.36
N ILE A 122 4.65 -3.02 2.10
CA ILE A 122 4.28 -3.33 3.48
C ILE A 122 3.28 -4.49 3.45
N LYS A 123 3.41 -5.39 4.42
CA LYS A 123 2.56 -6.57 4.53
C LYS A 123 2.17 -6.80 5.97
N SER A 124 0.87 -6.98 6.18
CA SER A 124 0.33 -7.51 7.42
C SER A 124 0.20 -9.03 7.31
N THR A 125 0.80 -9.77 8.24
CA THR A 125 0.45 -11.17 8.46
C THR A 125 -0.48 -11.25 9.65
N VAL A 126 -1.61 -11.93 9.49
CA VAL A 126 -2.59 -12.24 10.53
C VAL A 126 -2.51 -13.71 10.91
#